data_AF-A0A3M9ZU67-F1
#
_entry.id   AF-A0A3M9ZU67-F1
#
_cell.length_a   1.000
_cell.length_b   1.000
_cell.length_c   1.000
_cell.angle_alpha   90.00
_cell.angle_beta   90.00
_cell.angle_gamma   90.00
#
_symmetry.space_group_name_H-M   'P 1'
#
loop_
_entity.id
_entity.type
_entity.pdbx_description
1 polymer ?
#
loop_
_entity_poly.entity_id
_entity_poly.type
_entity_poly.pdbx_seq_one_letter_code
_entity_poly.pdbx_strand_id
1 'polypeptide(L)'
;MLQKKTLPIFPLDLVLFPRQELPLRIFEPRYKQLVDDCMLGDGQFGVCLINSNSMVAGWEAPHMVGTVVKITKCADATPDGMQLQLETIGRNPFRITEMIPPSVARPITYDPHSIEGHHAISKINEESGSGRMYLQAQVEMLPEIDGNVSILQWENLVKLWKKKIIAGAPQPIEPHALDHVLEQYYLLTETPTTDYVYSLAALGATTPQDLQPILESDTLEELVQNVGNLLG
;
A
#
# COMPACT_ATOMS: atom_id res chain seq x y z
N MET A 1 4.79 -25.17 -8.94
CA MET A 1 4.32 -24.22 -9.98
C MET A 1 3.98 -22.94 -9.27
N LEU A 2 4.51 -21.80 -9.72
CA LEU A 2 4.11 -20.48 -9.25
C LEU A 2 2.62 -20.29 -9.56
N GLN A 3 1.80 -20.11 -8.52
CA GLN A 3 0.35 -20.00 -8.67
C GLN A 3 0.04 -18.62 -9.24
N LYS A 4 -0.22 -18.57 -10.55
CA LYS A 4 -0.73 -17.36 -11.20
C LYS A 4 -2.14 -17.10 -10.70
N LYS A 5 -2.35 -15.94 -10.07
CA LYS A 5 -3.63 -15.48 -9.56
C LYS A 5 -4.00 -14.17 -10.25
N THR A 6 -5.26 -14.02 -10.64
CA THR A 6 -5.79 -12.71 -11.05
C THR A 6 -6.27 -11.97 -9.82
N LEU A 7 -5.76 -10.76 -9.60
CA LEU A 7 -6.03 -9.95 -8.42
C LEU A 7 -6.63 -8.60 -8.84
N PRO A 8 -7.72 -8.12 -8.20
CA PRO A 8 -8.11 -6.71 -8.28
C PRO A 8 -6.99 -5.82 -7.75
N ILE A 9 -6.69 -4.71 -8.42
CA ILE A 9 -5.62 -3.78 -8.04
C ILE A 9 -6.22 -2.43 -7.69
N PHE A 10 -5.83 -1.92 -6.53
CA PHE A 10 -6.19 -0.61 -6.02
C PHE A 10 -4.92 0.23 -5.85
N PRO A 11 -4.61 1.09 -6.84
CA PRO A 11 -3.53 2.06 -6.72
C PRO A 11 -3.85 3.11 -5.64
N LEU A 12 -2.90 3.36 -4.74
CA LEU A 12 -2.96 4.38 -3.71
C LEU A 12 -1.64 5.16 -3.64
N ASP A 13 -1.64 6.37 -3.10
CA ASP A 13 -0.41 7.13 -2.83
C ASP A 13 0.20 6.73 -1.47
N LEU A 14 0.40 5.42 -1.29
CA LEU A 14 1.04 4.84 -0.11
C LEU A 14 1.69 3.50 -0.46
N VAL A 15 2.66 3.10 0.36
CA VAL A 15 3.19 1.73 0.40
C VAL A 15 2.66 1.07 1.67
N LEU A 16 2.03 -0.09 1.51
CA LEU A 16 1.56 -0.91 2.63
C LEU A 16 2.52 -2.08 2.82
N PHE A 17 3.09 -2.23 4.01
CA PHE A 17 3.90 -3.42 4.31
C PHE A 17 3.03 -4.59 4.79
N PRO A 18 3.54 -5.84 4.70
CA PRO A 18 2.87 -7.00 5.27
C PRO A 18 2.45 -6.77 6.72
N ARG A 19 1.32 -7.38 7.12
CA ARG A 19 0.76 -7.35 8.49
C ARG A 19 0.32 -5.98 9.01
N GLN A 20 0.50 -4.90 8.25
CA GLN A 20 -0.02 -3.59 8.61
C GLN A 20 -1.53 -3.49 8.34
N GLU A 21 -2.23 -2.79 9.23
CA GLU A 21 -3.63 -2.45 9.02
C GLU A 21 -3.76 -1.27 8.06
N LEU A 22 -4.77 -1.32 7.19
CA LEU A 22 -5.11 -0.22 6.30
C LEU A 22 -6.63 0.03 6.34
N PRO A 23 -7.09 0.98 7.16
CA PRO A 23 -8.47 1.44 7.11
C PRO A 23 -8.70 2.24 5.82
N LEU A 24 -9.80 1.98 5.12
CA LEU A 24 -10.15 2.67 3.87
C LEU A 24 -11.57 3.21 3.91
N ARG A 25 -11.77 4.37 3.27
CA ARG A 25 -13.10 4.89 2.94
C ARG A 25 -13.29 4.81 1.42
N ILE A 26 -14.26 4.01 0.98
CA ILE A 26 -14.55 3.81 -0.44
C ILE A 26 -15.82 4.58 -0.79
N PHE A 27 -15.71 5.47 -1.77
CA PHE A 27 -16.85 6.26 -2.26
C PHE A 27 -16.95 6.23 -3.79
N GLU A 28 -15.85 5.98 -4.51
CA GLU A 28 -15.87 5.89 -5.97
C GLU A 28 -16.57 4.62 -6.47
N PRO A 29 -17.48 4.70 -7.46
CA PRO A 29 -18.22 3.54 -7.97
C PRO A 29 -17.34 2.37 -8.43
N ARG A 30 -16.21 2.65 -9.09
CA ARG A 30 -15.27 1.62 -9.57
C ARG A 30 -14.69 0.77 -8.43
N TYR A 31 -14.43 1.39 -7.29
CA TYR A 31 -13.88 0.71 -6.12
C TYR A 31 -14.97 0.09 -5.25
N LYS A 32 -16.21 0.59 -5.29
CA LYS A 32 -17.35 -0.15 -4.74
C LYS A 32 -17.55 -1.48 -5.46
N GLN A 33 -17.49 -1.48 -6.80
CA GLN A 33 -17.53 -2.72 -7.58
C GLN A 33 -16.37 -3.67 -7.19
N LEU A 34 -15.14 -3.14 -7.04
CA LEU A 34 -14.00 -3.93 -6.55
C LEU A 34 -14.31 -4.60 -5.20
N VAL A 35 -14.85 -3.86 -4.25
CA VAL A 35 -15.19 -4.38 -2.92
C VAL A 35 -16.28 -5.43 -3.01
N ASP A 36 -17.34 -5.19 -3.77
CA ASP A 36 -18.43 -6.16 -3.98
C ASP A 36 -17.88 -7.48 -4.54
N ASP A 37 -16.99 -7.41 -5.52
CA ASP A 37 -16.34 -8.57 -6.11
C ASP A 37 -15.42 -9.30 -5.14
N CYS A 38 -14.70 -8.57 -4.28
CA CYS A 38 -13.90 -9.16 -3.22
C CYS A 38 -14.80 -9.88 -2.20
N MET A 39 -15.91 -9.27 -1.79
CA MET A 39 -16.84 -9.84 -0.81
C MET A 39 -17.56 -11.10 -1.34
N LEU A 40 -17.78 -11.19 -2.65
CA LEU A 40 -18.28 -12.41 -3.32
C LEU A 40 -17.20 -13.48 -3.52
N GLY A 41 -15.93 -13.08 -3.50
CA GLY A 41 -14.77 -13.95 -3.71
C GLY A 41 -14.03 -14.30 -2.42
N ASP A 42 -12.71 -14.16 -2.45
CA ASP A 42 -11.82 -14.49 -1.33
C ASP A 42 -11.55 -13.30 -0.40
N GLY A 43 -12.23 -12.16 -0.60
CA GLY A 43 -12.07 -10.92 0.16
C GLY A 43 -10.72 -10.25 0.01
N GLN A 44 -9.96 -10.52 -1.06
CA GLN A 44 -8.62 -9.97 -1.27
C GLN A 44 -8.51 -9.09 -2.51
N PHE A 45 -7.71 -8.04 -2.38
CA PHE A 45 -7.24 -7.22 -3.50
C PHE A 45 -5.78 -6.82 -3.26
N GLY A 46 -5.13 -6.28 -4.28
CA GLY A 46 -3.77 -5.76 -4.20
C GLY A 46 -3.76 -4.26 -4.02
N VAL A 47 -2.97 -3.76 -3.08
CA VAL A 47 -2.66 -2.33 -2.95
C VAL A 47 -1.27 -2.10 -3.52
N CYS A 48 -1.16 -1.13 -4.42
CA CYS A 48 0.10 -0.73 -5.03
C CYS A 48 0.28 0.78 -4.93
N LEU A 49 1.53 1.23 -4.79
CA LEU A 49 1.85 2.65 -4.92
C LEU A 49 1.49 3.14 -6.33
N ILE A 50 0.93 4.34 -6.46
CA ILE A 50 0.70 4.98 -7.77
C ILE A 50 2.03 5.33 -8.44
N ASN A 51 2.16 4.96 -9.71
CA ASN A 51 3.23 5.40 -10.59
C ASN A 51 2.77 6.62 -11.39
N SER A 52 3.21 7.80 -10.95
CA SER A 52 2.85 9.09 -11.57
C SER A 52 3.33 9.26 -13.02
N ASN A 53 4.21 8.40 -13.51
CA ASN A 53 4.78 8.47 -14.85
C ASN A 53 4.03 7.60 -15.87
N SER A 54 2.99 6.87 -15.46
CA SER A 54 2.29 5.93 -16.34
C SER A 54 0.78 5.90 -16.09
N MET A 55 0.03 5.56 -17.14
CA MET A 55 -1.41 5.44 -17.09
C MET A 55 -1.86 4.14 -17.77
N VAL A 56 -2.96 3.57 -17.27
CA VAL A 56 -3.62 2.40 -17.87
C VAL A 56 -5.06 2.79 -18.19
N ALA A 57 -5.40 2.85 -19.48
CA ALA A 57 -6.70 3.32 -19.95
C ALA A 57 -7.12 4.69 -19.37
N GLY A 58 -6.15 5.60 -19.20
CA GLY A 58 -6.37 6.93 -18.63
C GLY A 58 -6.50 6.97 -17.10
N TRP A 59 -6.39 5.82 -16.42
CA TRP A 59 -6.29 5.74 -14.96
C TRP A 59 -4.83 5.70 -14.51
N GLU A 60 -4.58 6.07 -13.25
CA GLU A 60 -3.25 5.97 -12.62
C GLU A 60 -2.75 4.53 -12.66
N ALA A 61 -1.55 4.34 -13.23
CA ALA A 61 -0.91 3.03 -13.22
C ALA A 61 -0.31 2.75 -11.83
N PRO A 62 -0.31 1.50 -11.36
CA PRO A 62 0.41 1.12 -10.15
C PRO A 62 1.91 0.88 -10.44
N HIS A 63 2.71 0.90 -9.38
CA HIS A 63 3.99 0.21 -9.33
C HIS A 63 3.79 -1.32 -9.48
N MET A 64 4.84 -2.01 -9.93
CA MET A 64 4.75 -3.44 -10.26
C MET A 64 4.78 -4.35 -9.03
N VAL A 65 5.19 -3.86 -7.86
CA VAL A 65 5.14 -4.60 -6.60
C VAL A 65 4.19 -3.89 -5.65
N GLY A 66 3.32 -4.68 -5.03
CA GLY A 66 2.34 -4.23 -4.05
C GLY A 66 2.12 -5.27 -2.96
N THR A 67 1.15 -5.02 -2.10
CA THR A 67 0.80 -5.90 -0.98
C THR A 67 -0.62 -6.40 -1.15
N VAL A 68 -0.82 -7.71 -1.03
CA VAL A 68 -2.17 -8.27 -0.97
C VAL A 68 -2.79 -7.82 0.35
N VAL A 69 -4.00 -7.30 0.30
CA VAL A 69 -4.78 -6.95 1.48
C VAL A 69 -5.99 -7.85 1.58
N LYS A 70 -6.36 -8.19 2.82
CA LYS A 70 -7.56 -8.95 3.14
C LYS A 70 -8.54 -8.02 3.85
N ILE A 71 -9.76 -7.93 3.33
CA ILE A 71 -10.86 -7.25 4.01
C ILE A 71 -11.22 -8.06 5.26
N THR A 72 -11.12 -7.43 6.43
CA THR A 72 -11.52 -8.01 7.72
C THR A 72 -12.90 -7.54 8.15
N LYS A 73 -13.30 -6.34 7.72
CA LYS A 73 -14.63 -5.78 7.96
C LYS A 73 -15.03 -4.83 6.83
N CYS A 74 -16.30 -4.86 6.48
CA CYS A 74 -16.92 -3.93 5.55
C CYS A 74 -18.25 -3.46 6.16
N ALA A 75 -18.47 -2.15 6.20
CA ALA A 75 -19.70 -1.56 6.72
C ALA A 75 -20.05 -0.29 5.95
N ASP A 76 -21.33 0.05 5.91
CA ASP A 76 -21.76 1.35 5.41
C ASP A 76 -21.21 2.46 6.32
N ALA A 77 -20.52 3.41 5.71
CA ALA A 77 -19.98 4.59 6.37
C ALA A 77 -21.04 5.68 6.54
N THR A 78 -22.07 5.66 5.69
CA THR A 78 -23.15 6.64 5.64
C THR A 78 -24.50 5.93 5.55
N PRO A 79 -25.59 6.49 6.11
CA PRO A 79 -26.91 5.83 6.11
C PRO A 79 -27.49 5.58 4.71
N ASP A 80 -27.04 6.32 3.71
CA ASP A 80 -27.41 6.17 2.30
C ASP A 80 -26.64 5.06 1.57
N GLY A 81 -25.67 4.41 2.23
CA GLY A 81 -24.81 3.38 1.64
C GLY A 81 -23.90 3.89 0.52
N MET A 82 -23.76 5.22 0.35
CA MET A 82 -22.91 5.79 -0.70
C MET A 82 -21.43 5.55 -0.43
N GLN A 83 -21.02 5.58 0.84
CA GLN A 83 -19.65 5.31 1.25
C GLN A 83 -19.54 4.00 2.05
N LEU A 84 -18.45 3.27 1.84
CA LEU A 84 -18.08 2.09 2.63
C LEU A 84 -16.88 2.43 3.52
N GLN A 85 -16.91 1.91 4.75
CA GLN A 85 -15.77 1.84 5.65
C GLN A 85 -15.22 0.41 5.60
N LEU A 86 -13.93 0.28 5.26
CA LEU A 86 -13.23 -1.00 5.30
C LEU A 86 -12.20 -0.99 6.42
N GLU A 87 -12.11 -2.12 7.12
CA GLU A 87 -10.92 -2.50 7.87
C GLU A 87 -10.21 -3.60 7.05
N THR A 88 -8.92 -3.43 6.83
CA THR A 88 -8.11 -4.38 6.04
C THR A 88 -6.76 -4.62 6.70
N ILE A 89 -6.15 -5.75 6.38
CA ILE A 89 -4.81 -6.12 6.85
C ILE A 89 -3.95 -6.61 5.68
N GLY A 90 -2.71 -6.13 5.63
CA GLY A 90 -1.68 -6.56 4.70
C GLY A 90 -1.30 -8.03 4.91
N ARG A 91 -1.09 -8.73 3.81
CA ARG A 91 -0.61 -10.11 3.73
C ARG A 91 0.71 -10.12 2.95
N ASN A 92 0.93 -11.13 2.14
CA ASN A 92 2.15 -11.26 1.36
C ASN A 92 2.26 -10.14 0.31
N PRO A 93 3.49 -9.68 0.01
CA PRO A 93 3.76 -8.89 -1.18
C PRO A 93 3.47 -9.72 -2.44
N PHE A 94 3.26 -9.04 -3.55
CA PHE A 94 3.11 -9.66 -4.86
C PHE A 94 3.77 -8.81 -5.94
N ARG A 95 4.11 -9.46 -7.06
CA ARG A 95 4.61 -8.82 -8.26
C ARG A 95 3.61 -8.97 -9.40
N ILE A 96 3.30 -7.86 -10.05
CA ILE A 96 2.49 -7.82 -11.26
C ILE A 96 3.31 -8.40 -12.41
N THR A 97 2.77 -9.44 -13.05
CA THR A 97 3.34 -10.07 -14.23
C THR A 97 2.66 -9.59 -15.52
N GLU A 98 1.38 -9.23 -15.43
CA GLU A 98 0.59 -8.72 -16.55
C GLU A 98 -0.53 -7.83 -16.01
N MET A 99 -0.66 -6.62 -16.58
CA MET A 99 -1.74 -5.69 -16.26
C MET A 99 -2.97 -5.99 -17.12
N ILE A 100 -4.14 -6.02 -16.50
CA ILE A 100 -5.44 -6.16 -17.17
C ILE A 100 -6.18 -4.82 -16.98
N PRO A 101 -6.33 -4.00 -18.05
CA PRO A 101 -7.01 -2.72 -17.97
C PRO A 101 -8.48 -2.85 -17.54
N PRO A 102 -9.07 -1.81 -16.91
CA PRO A 102 -10.51 -1.77 -16.67
C PRO A 102 -11.28 -1.74 -17.99
N SER A 103 -12.52 -2.21 -17.97
CA SER A 103 -13.43 -2.19 -19.13
C SER A 103 -13.81 -0.77 -19.56
N VAL A 104 -13.69 0.20 -18.65
CA VAL A 104 -14.03 1.60 -18.89
C VAL A 104 -12.77 2.46 -18.74
N ALA A 105 -12.41 3.15 -19.83
CA ALA A 105 -11.35 4.16 -19.80
C ALA A 105 -11.79 5.39 -18.98
N ARG A 106 -10.83 6.11 -18.38
CA ARG A 106 -11.13 7.31 -17.59
C ARG A 106 -11.78 8.38 -18.46
N PRO A 107 -13.00 8.86 -18.12
CA PRO A 107 -13.61 9.99 -18.82
C PRO A 107 -12.78 11.28 -18.64
N ILE A 108 -12.69 12.11 -19.67
CA ILE A 108 -11.89 13.36 -19.67
C ILE A 108 -12.32 14.31 -18.54
N THR A 109 -13.62 14.40 -18.28
CA THR A 109 -14.22 15.27 -17.26
C THR A 109 -14.52 14.52 -15.96
N TYR A 110 -13.87 13.38 -15.72
CA TYR A 110 -14.14 12.59 -14.53
C TYR A 110 -13.58 13.25 -13.27
N ASP A 111 -14.48 13.66 -12.40
CA ASP A 111 -14.19 14.06 -11.02
C ASP A 111 -14.73 12.99 -10.04
N PRO A 112 -13.85 12.22 -9.37
CA PRO A 112 -14.24 11.18 -8.43
C PRO A 112 -14.92 11.71 -7.17
N HIS A 113 -14.88 13.01 -6.89
CA HIS A 113 -15.54 13.61 -5.73
C HIS A 113 -16.90 14.23 -6.05
N SER A 114 -17.28 14.25 -7.33
CA SER A 114 -18.56 14.79 -7.79
C SER A 114 -19.62 13.70 -8.00
N ILE A 115 -20.88 14.05 -7.73
CA ILE A 115 -22.03 13.19 -8.01
C ILE A 115 -22.13 12.95 -9.53
N GLU A 116 -21.87 13.97 -10.34
CA GLU A 116 -21.87 13.90 -11.79
C GLU A 116 -20.82 12.91 -12.32
N GLY A 117 -19.61 12.91 -11.75
CA GLY A 117 -18.55 11.98 -12.08
C GLY A 117 -18.92 10.53 -11.74
N HIS A 118 -19.56 10.32 -10.57
CA HIS A 118 -20.07 9.00 -10.17
C HIS A 118 -21.15 8.49 -11.12
N HIS A 119 -22.11 9.34 -11.50
CA HIS A 119 -23.13 8.97 -12.48
C HIS A 119 -22.56 8.71 -13.87
N ALA A 120 -21.61 9.54 -14.31
CA ALA A 120 -20.99 9.39 -15.62
C ALA A 120 -20.27 8.05 -15.76
N ILE A 121 -19.45 7.66 -14.78
CA ILE A 121 -18.71 6.39 -14.85
C ILE A 121 -19.65 5.18 -14.76
N SER A 122 -20.68 5.24 -13.91
CA SER A 122 -21.66 4.16 -13.75
C SER A 122 -22.46 3.94 -15.04
N LYS A 123 -22.90 5.04 -15.68
CA LYS A 123 -23.61 4.98 -16.96
C LYS A 123 -22.74 4.39 -18.07
N ILE A 124 -21.48 4.81 -18.18
CA ILE A 124 -20.57 4.26 -19.20
C ILE A 124 -20.37 2.75 -18.99
N ASN A 125 -20.26 2.30 -17.74
CA ASN A 125 -20.14 0.88 -17.44
C ASN A 125 -21.39 0.08 -17.82
N GLU A 126 -22.58 0.61 -17.55
CA GLU A 126 -23.86 0.01 -17.98
C GLU A 126 -23.93 -0.13 -19.51
N GLU A 127 -23.48 0.88 -20.25
CA GLU A 127 -23.47 0.91 -21.72
C GLU A 127 -22.37 0.01 -22.33
N SER A 128 -21.22 -0.12 -21.67
CA SER A 128 -20.05 -0.87 -22.17
C SER A 128 -20.13 -2.38 -21.93
N GLY A 129 -21.12 -2.85 -21.16
CA GLY A 129 -21.27 -4.24 -20.74
C GLY A 129 -20.58 -4.55 -19.41
N SER A 130 -20.89 -5.73 -18.84
CA SER A 130 -20.58 -6.16 -17.45
C SER A 130 -19.08 -6.40 -17.12
N GLY A 131 -18.19 -5.53 -17.58
CA GLY A 131 -16.77 -5.57 -17.25
C GLY A 131 -16.45 -5.01 -15.86
N ARG A 132 -15.17 -5.06 -15.49
CA ARG A 132 -14.64 -4.49 -14.25
C ARG A 132 -14.16 -3.06 -14.50
N MET A 133 -14.68 -2.10 -13.74
CA MET A 133 -14.28 -0.69 -13.81
C MET A 133 -12.93 -0.40 -13.14
N TYR A 134 -12.36 -1.38 -12.45
CA TYR A 134 -11.10 -1.28 -11.71
C TYR A 134 -9.99 -2.10 -12.40
N LEU A 135 -8.74 -1.79 -12.07
CA LEU A 135 -7.58 -2.48 -12.61
C LEU A 135 -7.51 -3.92 -12.08
N GLN A 136 -7.08 -4.85 -12.92
CA GLN A 136 -6.78 -6.21 -12.50
C GLN A 136 -5.35 -6.54 -12.93
N ALA A 137 -4.74 -7.57 -12.34
CA ALA A 137 -3.44 -8.04 -12.77
C ALA A 137 -3.29 -9.54 -12.59
N GLN A 138 -2.51 -10.19 -13.46
CA GLN A 138 -1.92 -11.49 -13.15
C GLN A 138 -0.73 -11.24 -12.23
N VAL A 139 -0.72 -11.91 -11.08
CA VAL A 139 0.30 -11.70 -10.06
C VAL A 139 1.06 -12.97 -9.72
N GLU A 140 2.30 -12.76 -9.32
CA GLU A 140 3.17 -13.73 -8.65
C GLU A 140 3.27 -13.34 -7.18
N MET A 141 2.95 -14.27 -6.28
CA MET A 141 3.08 -14.05 -4.85
C MET A 141 4.54 -14.08 -4.43
N LEU A 142 4.97 -13.07 -3.67
CA LEU A 142 6.31 -13.02 -3.10
C LEU A 142 6.27 -13.60 -1.67
N PRO A 143 7.35 -14.28 -1.24
CA PRO A 143 7.44 -14.76 0.13
C PRO A 143 7.43 -13.58 1.10
N GLU A 144 6.86 -13.78 2.29
CA GLU A 144 7.08 -12.85 3.39
C GLU A 144 8.54 -12.96 3.86
N ILE A 145 9.15 -11.82 4.15
CA ILE A 145 10.46 -11.79 4.79
C ILE A 145 10.23 -12.02 6.29
N ASP A 146 10.43 -13.27 6.70
CA ASP A 146 10.47 -13.66 8.10
C ASP A 146 11.90 -14.00 8.50
N GLY A 147 12.40 -13.35 9.54
CA GLY A 147 13.74 -13.60 10.05
C GLY A 147 14.11 -12.70 11.22
N ASN A 148 15.16 -13.10 11.93
CA ASN A 148 15.65 -12.33 13.07
C ASN A 148 16.62 -11.26 12.58
N VAL A 149 16.26 -10.00 12.81
CA VAL A 149 17.20 -8.89 12.68
C VAL A 149 18.15 -8.99 13.87
N SER A 150 19.47 -8.94 13.63
CA SER A 150 20.41 -8.90 14.75
C SER A 150 20.30 -7.58 15.50
N ILE A 151 20.54 -7.59 16.81
CA ILE A 151 20.54 -6.36 17.62
C ILE A 151 21.53 -5.32 17.07
N LEU A 152 22.67 -5.76 16.55
CA LEU A 152 23.68 -4.89 15.95
C LEU A 152 23.18 -4.19 14.68
N GLN A 153 22.47 -4.93 13.80
CA GLN A 153 21.86 -4.33 12.61
C GLN A 153 20.79 -3.32 13.01
N TRP A 154 19.94 -3.68 13.98
CA TRP A 154 18.88 -2.82 14.48
C TRP A 154 19.39 -1.51 15.09
N GLU A 155 20.36 -1.60 16.01
CA GLU A 155 21.00 -0.43 16.62
C GLU A 155 21.63 0.49 15.57
N ASN A 156 22.22 -0.09 14.53
CA ASN A 156 22.76 0.68 13.42
C ASN A 156 21.66 1.42 12.64
N LEU A 157 20.55 0.75 12.31
CA LEU A 157 19.41 1.39 11.64
C LEU A 157 18.82 2.52 12.49
N VAL A 158 18.61 2.29 13.80
CA VAL A 158 18.10 3.31 14.72
C VAL A 158 19.06 4.51 14.79
N LYS A 159 20.37 4.27 14.82
CA LYS A 159 21.38 5.32 14.79
C LYS A 159 21.31 6.14 13.49
N LEU A 160 21.18 5.49 12.34
CA LEU A 160 21.03 6.16 11.05
C LEU A 160 19.74 7.00 11.02
N TRP A 161 18.62 6.42 11.47
CA TRP A 161 17.35 7.13 11.59
C TRP A 161 17.48 8.39 12.45
N LYS A 162 18.03 8.28 13.68
CA LYS A 162 18.24 9.45 14.56
C LYS A 162 19.08 10.52 13.87
N LYS A 163 20.18 10.14 13.21
CA LYS A 163 21.05 11.06 12.48
C LYS A 163 20.30 11.77 11.36
N LYS A 164 19.52 11.05 10.56
CA LYS A 164 18.71 11.61 9.47
C LYS A 164 17.68 12.60 9.98
N ILE A 165 16.92 12.24 11.02
CA ILE A 165 15.87 13.10 11.58
C ILE A 165 16.49 14.39 12.15
N ILE A 166 17.62 14.30 12.86
CA ILE A 166 18.33 15.49 13.36
C ILE A 166 18.82 16.37 12.21
N ALA A 167 19.37 15.78 11.14
CA ALA A 167 19.88 16.52 10.00
C ALA A 167 18.79 17.22 9.18
N GLY A 168 17.59 16.63 9.10
CA GLY A 168 16.43 17.18 8.39
C GLY A 168 15.58 18.14 9.24
N ALA A 169 15.87 18.29 10.54
CA ALA A 169 15.05 19.07 11.44
C ALA A 169 15.21 20.59 11.19
N PRO A 170 14.10 21.36 11.15
CA PRO A 170 14.18 22.81 11.00
C PRO A 170 14.74 23.51 12.25
N GLN A 171 14.71 22.83 13.40
CA GLN A 171 15.24 23.30 14.68
C GLN A 171 15.99 22.17 15.39
N PRO A 172 16.93 22.49 16.30
CA PRO A 172 17.63 21.48 17.09
C PRO A 172 16.65 20.57 17.84
N ILE A 173 16.83 19.26 17.70
CA ILE A 173 16.04 18.25 18.41
C ILE A 173 16.80 17.82 19.66
N GLU A 174 16.12 17.78 20.80
CA GLU A 174 16.70 17.23 22.03
C GLU A 174 16.88 15.71 21.91
N PRO A 175 18.00 15.13 22.39
CA PRO A 175 18.29 13.70 22.21
C PRO A 175 17.17 12.76 22.66
N HIS A 176 16.49 13.07 23.77
CA HIS A 176 15.43 12.24 24.35
C HIS A 176 14.10 12.28 23.56
N ALA A 177 13.88 13.32 22.74
CA ALA A 177 12.64 13.44 21.97
C ALA A 177 12.51 12.30 20.95
N LEU A 178 13.62 11.87 20.36
CA LEU A 178 13.64 10.76 19.41
C LEU A 178 13.43 9.40 20.10
N ASP A 179 13.90 9.24 21.34
CA ASP A 179 13.64 8.03 22.12
C ASP A 179 12.15 7.87 22.45
N HIS A 180 11.45 8.98 22.75
CA HIS A 180 10.00 8.95 22.92
C HIS A 180 9.24 8.56 21.65
N VAL A 181 9.72 9.00 20.47
CA VAL A 181 9.14 8.54 19.20
C VAL A 181 9.33 7.03 19.07
N LEU A 182 10.54 6.52 19.29
CA LEU A 182 10.78 5.07 19.24
C LEU A 182 9.91 4.30 20.24
N GLU A 183 9.75 4.82 21.45
CA GLU A 183 8.89 4.23 22.49
C GLU A 183 7.42 4.15 22.07
N GLN A 184 6.87 5.23 21.49
CA GLN A 184 5.48 5.30 21.02
C GLN A 184 5.16 4.22 19.97
N TYR A 185 6.15 3.87 19.13
CA TYR A 185 6.03 2.84 18.11
C TYR A 185 6.59 1.47 18.56
N TYR A 186 6.88 1.30 19.86
CA TYR A 186 7.43 0.08 20.45
C TYR A 186 8.76 -0.39 19.85
N LEU A 187 9.58 0.56 19.37
CA LEU A 187 10.86 0.34 18.71
C LEU A 187 12.05 0.32 19.68
N LEU A 188 11.85 0.59 20.97
CA LEU A 188 12.83 0.34 22.01
C LEU A 188 12.79 -1.14 22.40
N THR A 189 13.50 -1.98 21.63
CA THR A 189 13.50 -3.44 21.80
C THR A 189 14.89 -4.05 21.67
N GLU A 190 15.10 -5.15 22.39
CA GLU A 190 16.27 -6.03 22.25
C GLU A 190 16.01 -7.21 21.30
N THR A 191 14.78 -7.36 20.82
CA THR A 191 14.32 -8.44 19.93
C THR A 191 13.66 -7.86 18.67
N PRO A 192 14.44 -7.22 17.80
CA PRO A 192 13.90 -6.55 16.62
C PRO A 192 13.36 -7.55 15.58
N THR A 193 12.20 -7.21 15.03
CA THR A 193 11.51 -7.99 13.99
C THR A 193 11.49 -7.23 12.68
N THR A 194 11.09 -7.89 11.60
CA THR A 194 10.90 -7.27 10.29
C THR A 194 9.83 -6.18 10.29
N ASP A 195 8.79 -6.31 11.13
CA ASP A 195 7.80 -5.23 11.32
C ASP A 195 8.43 -3.96 11.85
N TYR A 196 9.35 -4.09 12.81
CA TYR A 196 10.01 -2.93 13.40
C TYR A 196 10.92 -2.25 12.39
N VAL A 197 11.53 -3.01 11.48
CA VAL A 197 12.29 -2.46 10.36
C VAL A 197 11.38 -1.69 9.40
N TYR A 198 10.20 -2.23 9.06
CA TYR A 198 9.21 -1.52 8.25
C TYR A 198 8.70 -0.25 8.94
N SER A 199 8.38 -0.31 10.23
CA SER A 199 7.96 0.84 11.02
C SER A 199 9.04 1.92 11.08
N LEU A 200 10.30 1.55 11.30
CA LEU A 200 11.42 2.50 11.33
C LEU A 200 11.64 3.14 9.95
N ALA A 201 11.53 2.38 8.87
CA ALA A 201 11.58 2.92 7.52
C ALA A 201 10.46 3.94 7.27
N ALA A 202 9.22 3.62 7.65
CA ALA A 202 8.09 4.52 7.52
C ALA A 202 8.30 5.83 8.31
N LEU A 203 8.91 5.77 9.51
CA LEU A 203 9.29 6.95 10.29
C LEU A 203 10.43 7.77 9.66
N GLY A 204 11.22 7.17 8.77
CA GLY A 204 12.37 7.83 8.11
C GLY A 204 12.14 8.22 6.66
N ALA A 205 11.00 7.84 6.08
CA ALA A 205 10.61 8.19 4.72
C ALA A 205 10.07 9.63 4.66
N THR A 206 10.35 10.30 3.54
CA THR A 206 9.82 11.65 3.25
C THR A 206 8.59 11.54 2.36
N THR A 207 8.61 10.58 1.45
CA THR A 207 7.53 10.31 0.48
C THR A 207 7.25 8.81 0.41
N PRO A 208 6.05 8.38 -0.01
CA PRO A 208 5.74 6.96 -0.22
C PRO A 208 6.72 6.25 -1.17
N GLN A 209 7.26 6.98 -2.16
CA GLN A 209 8.20 6.47 -3.15
C GLN A 209 9.51 5.98 -2.50
N ASP A 210 9.91 6.57 -1.38
CA ASP A 210 11.08 6.16 -0.60
C ASP A 210 10.93 4.74 -0.04
N LEU A 211 9.69 4.28 0.17
CA LEU A 211 9.36 2.98 0.74
C LEU A 211 9.22 1.88 -0.32
N GLN A 212 9.09 2.24 -1.60
CA GLN A 212 8.89 1.27 -2.66
C GLN A 212 10.06 0.25 -2.77
N PRO A 213 11.35 0.66 -2.74
CA PRO A 213 12.47 -0.30 -2.77
C PRO A 213 12.49 -1.25 -1.55
N ILE A 214 11.96 -0.80 -0.42
CA ILE A 214 11.89 -1.60 0.81
C ILE A 214 10.83 -2.68 0.67
N LEU A 215 9.68 -2.38 0.07
CA LEU A 215 8.64 -3.38 -0.24
C LEU A 215 9.12 -4.37 -1.31
N GLU A 216 9.96 -3.91 -2.24
CA GLU A 216 10.53 -4.72 -3.33
C GLU A 216 11.66 -5.66 -2.90
N SER A 217 12.10 -5.58 -1.64
CA SER A 217 13.16 -6.43 -1.12
C SER A 217 12.73 -7.90 -1.11
N ASP A 218 13.59 -8.79 -1.60
CA ASP A 218 13.31 -10.23 -1.65
C ASP A 218 13.92 -11.00 -0.45
N THR A 219 14.87 -10.39 0.26
CA THR A 219 15.57 -11.00 1.41
C THR A 219 15.70 -10.05 2.60
N LEU A 220 15.93 -10.62 3.80
CA LEU A 220 16.16 -9.82 5.02
C LEU A 220 17.40 -8.93 4.90
N GLU A 221 18.47 -9.42 4.26
CA GLU A 221 19.70 -8.66 4.07
C GLU A 221 19.46 -7.44 3.16
N GLU A 222 18.77 -7.65 2.04
CA GLU A 222 18.37 -6.58 1.13
C GLU A 222 17.43 -5.58 1.80
N LEU A 223 16.45 -6.06 2.57
CA LEU A 223 15.54 -5.22 3.35
C LEU A 223 16.32 -4.29 4.28
N VAL A 224 17.22 -4.85 5.10
CA VAL A 224 18.05 -4.07 6.03
C VAL A 224 18.96 -3.09 5.27
N GLN A 225 19.52 -3.49 4.14
CA GLN A 225 20.36 -2.62 3.31
C GLN A 225 19.55 -1.46 2.71
N ASN A 226 18.36 -1.71 2.18
CA ASN A 226 17.50 -0.68 1.59
C ASN A 226 16.99 0.31 2.65
N VAL A 227 16.63 -0.19 3.84
CA VAL A 227 16.32 0.69 4.98
C VAL A 227 17.55 1.49 5.39
N GLY A 228 18.74 0.88 5.43
CA GLY A 228 19.99 1.58 5.71
C GLY A 228 20.28 2.70 4.69
N ASN A 229 20.04 2.45 3.40
CA ASN A 229 20.19 3.45 2.33
C ASN A 229 19.17 4.58 2.45
N LEU A 230 17.92 4.27 2.81
CA LEU A 230 16.91 5.27 3.08
C LEU A 230 17.32 6.19 4.24
N LEU A 231 17.91 5.62 5.30
CA LEU A 231 18.21 6.33 6.53
C LEU A 231 19.61 7.01 6.55
N GLY A 232 20.49 6.68 5.59
CA GLY A 232 21.87 7.15 5.52
C GLY A 232 22.05 8.46 4.78
#